data_AF-A0A060ZBF6-F1
#
_entry.id   AF-A0A060ZBF6-F1
#
_cell.length_a   1.000
_cell.length_b   1.000
_cell.length_c   1.000
_cell.angle_alpha   90.00
_cell.angle_beta   90.00
_cell.angle_gamma   90.00
#
_symmetry.space_group_name_H-M   'P 1'
#
loop_
_entity.id
_entity.type
_entity.pdbx_description
1 polymer ?
#
loop_
_entity_poly.entity_id
_entity_poly.type
_entity_poly.pdbx_seq_one_letter_code
_entity_poly.pdbx_strand_id
1 'polypeptide(L)'
;MPSSPDSSSDSSTGSPGNHGNHFSDGPNPEVESCLPGVIMSLHLRYISFLWQVADLGCGINMPLLRDGARVLMKLMPPDNSTVEILRAMCLDHAKLGENSLSPTLDSRFFGPSPSQVLYLIEVVYALLMPASATLGEDASDFQYNFLKSGGLPLVLSMLTRNNFLPSADMETRRGAYLNALKIAKLLLTAVGFGHVKAVAEACQPNAEGTIPVSPINQATHDQALVLQSALQNIPNPASECMLRNVAIRLAQQISDENFFQASKYIPDICVIRAVQKIVWASGCGTVQLVFSSNEEISKIYEKTNAAKEPDGEDEQVCCEALEIMTLCFSLLPTALDTLSKEKAWQTFIIDLLMHCHSKSVRQMAQEQFFLMATRCCMGHRPLLFFITLLFTVLGGTYQQHSPHFTVLGI
;
A
#
# COMPACT_ATOMS: atom_id res chain seq x y z
N MET A 1 75.83 -38.64 31.12
CA MET A 1 75.96 -39.16 29.73
C MET A 1 74.59 -39.16 29.09
N PRO A 2 74.52 -38.88 27.79
CA PRO A 2 73.52 -37.98 27.21
C PRO A 2 72.27 -38.69 26.70
N SER A 3 71.15 -37.98 26.78
CA SER A 3 69.90 -38.27 26.11
C SER A 3 70.00 -37.77 24.66
N SER A 4 69.76 -38.66 23.70
CA SER A 4 69.62 -38.31 22.27
C SER A 4 68.15 -38.17 21.87
N PRO A 5 67.86 -37.44 20.76
CA PRO A 5 66.57 -36.82 20.48
C PRO A 5 65.85 -37.39 19.24
N ASP A 6 64.66 -36.83 18.97
CA ASP A 6 63.94 -36.74 17.68
C ASP A 6 63.45 -38.05 17.03
N SER A 7 62.31 -38.14 16.34
CA SER A 7 61.29 -37.20 15.89
C SER A 7 60.11 -38.04 15.38
N SER A 8 58.88 -37.54 15.47
CA SER A 8 57.80 -37.91 14.53
C SER A 8 56.93 -36.68 14.32
N SER A 9 56.94 -36.19 13.09
CA SER A 9 56.19 -35.04 12.62
C SER A 9 54.74 -35.42 12.37
N ASP A 10 53.81 -34.77 13.06
CA ASP A 10 52.39 -34.76 12.68
C ASP A 10 52.11 -33.45 11.94
N SER A 11 51.89 -33.54 10.62
CA SER A 11 51.52 -32.39 9.79
C SER A 11 50.04 -32.07 10.01
N SER A 12 49.74 -31.31 11.06
CA SER A 12 48.48 -30.56 11.15
C SER A 12 48.60 -29.31 10.30
N THR A 13 47.96 -29.30 9.12
CA THR A 13 47.70 -28.06 8.38
C THR A 13 46.92 -27.13 9.29
N GLY A 14 47.56 -26.04 9.69
CA GLY A 14 47.09 -25.10 10.69
C GLY A 14 45.70 -24.56 10.37
N SER A 15 44.85 -24.55 11.39
CA SER A 15 43.69 -23.67 11.49
C SER A 15 44.13 -22.24 11.15
N PRO A 16 43.43 -21.51 10.27
CA PRO A 16 43.74 -20.11 10.04
C PRO A 16 43.42 -19.34 11.32
N GLY A 17 44.49 -18.79 11.89
CA GLY A 17 44.57 -17.56 12.66
C GLY A 17 43.28 -17.02 13.27
N ASN A 18 43.26 -17.07 14.59
CA ASN A 18 42.56 -16.15 15.47
C ASN A 18 42.92 -14.68 15.12
N HIS A 19 42.26 -14.11 14.12
CA HIS A 19 42.18 -12.67 13.89
C HIS A 19 41.10 -12.10 14.82
N GLY A 20 41.49 -11.85 16.07
CA GLY A 20 40.77 -10.91 16.91
C GLY A 20 40.76 -9.53 16.23
N ASN A 21 39.61 -8.85 16.29
CA ASN A 21 39.32 -7.47 15.86
C ASN A 21 38.96 -7.19 14.40
N HIS A 22 38.02 -7.94 13.81
CA HIS A 22 37.20 -7.43 12.69
C HIS A 22 35.72 -7.87 12.81
N PHE A 23 35.04 -7.50 13.91
CA PHE A 23 33.57 -7.52 13.96
C PHE A 23 32.98 -6.19 13.46
N SER A 24 33.65 -5.54 12.52
CA SER A 24 33.31 -4.20 12.02
C SER A 24 33.34 -4.10 10.50
N ASP A 25 33.26 -5.21 9.77
CA ASP A 25 32.97 -5.17 8.34
C ASP A 25 31.48 -5.47 8.12
N GLY A 26 30.85 -4.64 7.31
CA GLY A 26 29.46 -4.79 6.90
C GLY A 26 29.22 -6.09 6.12
N PRO A 27 28.02 -6.27 5.56
CA PRO A 27 27.70 -7.45 4.75
C PRO A 27 28.77 -7.68 3.67
N ASN A 28 29.36 -8.87 3.62
CA ASN A 28 30.34 -9.25 2.60
C ASN A 28 29.59 -9.62 1.30
N PRO A 29 29.64 -8.78 0.25
CA PRO A 29 28.82 -8.98 -0.95
C PRO A 29 29.17 -10.27 -1.70
N GLU A 30 30.43 -10.70 -1.65
CA GLU A 30 30.88 -11.94 -2.30
C GLU A 30 30.27 -13.16 -1.61
N VAL A 31 30.20 -13.15 -0.27
CA VAL A 31 29.56 -14.22 0.50
C VAL A 31 28.05 -14.21 0.31
N GLU A 32 27.41 -13.02 0.28
CA GLU A 32 25.97 -12.89 0.01
C GLU A 32 25.60 -13.37 -1.39
N SER A 33 26.44 -13.12 -2.40
CA SER A 33 26.22 -13.59 -3.77
C SER A 33 26.15 -15.12 -3.90
N CYS A 34 26.72 -15.84 -2.93
CA CYS A 34 26.73 -17.30 -2.89
C CYS A 34 25.48 -17.89 -2.21
N LEU A 35 24.59 -17.05 -1.64
CA LEU A 35 23.38 -17.55 -0.99
C LEU A 35 22.45 -18.21 -2.03
N PRO A 36 21.85 -19.39 -1.73
CA PRO A 36 21.01 -20.11 -2.68
C PRO A 36 19.88 -19.26 -3.26
N GLY A 37 19.26 -18.40 -2.43
CA GLY A 37 18.19 -17.51 -2.89
C GLY A 37 18.67 -16.46 -3.89
N VAL A 38 19.89 -15.94 -3.72
CA VAL A 38 20.51 -14.99 -4.65
C VAL A 38 20.85 -15.69 -5.96
N ILE A 39 21.46 -16.88 -5.91
CA ILE A 39 21.75 -17.66 -7.12
C ILE A 39 20.47 -18.00 -7.89
N MET A 40 19.38 -18.33 -7.18
CA MET A 40 18.09 -18.61 -7.81
C MET A 40 17.47 -17.36 -8.45
N SER A 41 17.66 -16.15 -7.88
CA SER A 41 17.11 -14.91 -8.43
C SER A 41 17.85 -14.42 -9.69
N LEU A 42 19.02 -14.99 -10.01
CA LEU A 42 19.73 -14.72 -11.26
C LEU A 42 19.12 -15.43 -12.48
N HIS A 43 18.16 -16.33 -12.28
CA HIS A 43 17.57 -17.11 -13.35
C HIS A 43 16.04 -17.17 -13.26
N LEU A 44 15.36 -16.46 -14.16
CA LEU A 44 13.89 -16.37 -14.28
C LEU A 44 13.15 -17.71 -14.19
N ARG A 45 13.78 -18.81 -14.64
CA ARG A 45 13.19 -20.15 -14.57
C ARG A 45 12.80 -20.59 -13.16
N TYR A 46 13.56 -20.19 -12.13
CA TYR A 46 13.31 -20.64 -10.76
C TYR A 46 12.11 -19.92 -10.15
N ILE A 47 12.05 -18.60 -10.30
CA ILE A 47 10.89 -17.85 -9.83
C ILE A 47 9.63 -18.22 -10.64
N SER A 48 9.80 -18.47 -11.95
CA SER A 48 8.70 -18.92 -12.81
C SER A 48 8.14 -20.26 -12.39
N PHE A 49 9.02 -21.20 -12.06
CA PHE A 49 8.61 -22.47 -11.49
C PHE A 49 7.84 -22.27 -10.17
N LEU A 50 8.34 -21.42 -9.26
CA LEU A 50 7.70 -21.22 -7.96
C LEU A 50 6.29 -20.61 -8.05
N TRP A 51 6.06 -19.59 -8.89
CA TRP A 51 4.69 -19.07 -9.04
C TRP A 51 3.77 -20.04 -9.78
N GLN A 52 4.29 -20.89 -10.69
CA GLN A 52 3.51 -21.95 -11.33
C GLN A 52 3.10 -23.03 -10.32
N VAL A 53 3.99 -23.40 -9.40
CA VAL A 53 3.69 -24.31 -8.28
C VAL A 53 2.66 -23.68 -7.35
N ALA A 54 2.76 -22.37 -7.09
CA ALA A 54 1.78 -21.65 -6.27
C ALA A 54 0.39 -21.63 -6.93
N ASP A 55 0.31 -21.37 -8.24
CA ASP A 55 -0.94 -21.42 -9.01
C ASP A 55 -1.52 -22.83 -9.05
N LEU A 56 -0.68 -23.86 -9.23
CA LEU A 56 -1.12 -25.26 -9.15
C LEU A 56 -1.73 -25.57 -7.77
N GLY A 57 -1.04 -25.15 -6.70
CA GLY A 57 -1.53 -25.29 -5.33
C GLY A 57 -2.88 -24.60 -5.10
N CYS A 58 -3.09 -23.42 -5.69
CA CYS A 58 -4.40 -22.76 -5.69
C CYS A 58 -5.44 -23.58 -6.46
N GLY A 59 -5.10 -24.04 -7.67
CA GLY A 59 -6.02 -24.75 -8.57
C GLY A 59 -6.51 -26.11 -8.03
N ILE A 60 -5.66 -26.84 -7.32
CA ILE A 60 -6.02 -28.12 -6.68
C ILE A 60 -6.46 -27.97 -5.21
N ASN A 61 -6.59 -26.73 -4.72
CA ASN A 61 -6.93 -26.39 -3.33
C ASN A 61 -6.03 -27.08 -2.30
N MET A 62 -4.70 -26.98 -2.49
CA MET A 62 -3.67 -27.52 -1.61
C MET A 62 -2.84 -26.38 -0.99
N PRO A 63 -3.29 -25.83 0.16
CA PRO A 63 -2.63 -24.70 0.84
C PRO A 63 -1.13 -24.92 1.07
N LEU A 64 -0.72 -26.11 1.53
CA LEU A 64 0.69 -26.41 1.82
C LEU A 64 1.61 -26.24 0.59
N LEU A 65 1.14 -26.58 -0.61
CA LEU A 65 1.92 -26.43 -1.85
C LEU A 65 2.06 -24.95 -2.22
N ARG A 66 0.92 -24.25 -2.18
CA ARG A 66 0.84 -22.82 -2.47
C ARG A 66 1.72 -22.01 -1.51
N ASP A 67 1.57 -22.27 -0.22
CA ASP A 67 2.24 -21.52 0.84
C ASP A 67 3.73 -21.86 0.87
N GLY A 68 4.10 -23.13 0.68
CA GLY A 68 5.49 -23.55 0.56
C GLY A 68 6.23 -22.85 -0.58
N ALA A 69 5.60 -22.76 -1.76
CA ALA A 69 6.17 -22.03 -2.89
C ALA A 69 6.31 -20.53 -2.60
N ARG A 70 5.31 -19.91 -1.97
CA ARG A 70 5.35 -18.48 -1.60
C ARG A 70 6.40 -18.16 -0.55
N VAL A 71 6.55 -19.02 0.46
CA VAL A 71 7.60 -18.85 1.49
C VAL A 71 8.97 -18.84 0.84
N LEU A 72 9.23 -19.75 -0.10
CA LEU A 72 10.49 -19.75 -0.85
C LEU A 72 10.68 -18.47 -1.67
N MET A 73 9.64 -17.99 -2.36
CA MET A 73 9.73 -16.71 -3.10
C MET A 73 10.04 -15.53 -2.18
N LYS A 74 9.45 -15.49 -0.98
CA LYS A 74 9.68 -14.42 0.02
C LYS A 74 11.09 -14.45 0.64
N LEU A 75 11.78 -15.59 0.60
CA LEU A 75 13.16 -15.73 1.08
C LEU A 75 14.20 -15.35 0.01
N MET A 76 13.78 -15.24 -1.25
CA MET A 76 14.63 -14.85 -2.35
C MET A 76 14.56 -13.33 -2.56
N PRO A 77 15.67 -12.67 -2.96
CA PRO A 77 15.56 -11.32 -3.50
C PRO A 77 14.75 -11.35 -4.82
N PRO A 78 14.21 -10.19 -5.25
CA PRO A 78 13.60 -10.07 -6.56
C PRO A 78 14.47 -10.63 -7.68
N ASP A 79 13.84 -11.31 -8.64
CA ASP A 79 14.50 -11.87 -9.81
C ASP A 79 15.10 -10.73 -10.66
N ASN A 80 16.37 -10.88 -11.01
CA ASN A 80 17.12 -9.78 -11.61
C ASN A 80 16.54 -9.38 -12.99
N SER A 81 16.19 -10.37 -13.82
CA SER A 81 15.56 -10.10 -15.12
C SER A 81 14.22 -9.39 -14.96
N THR A 82 13.42 -9.75 -13.95
CA THR A 82 12.16 -9.07 -13.64
C THR A 82 12.39 -7.62 -13.23
N VAL A 83 13.37 -7.35 -12.38
CA VAL A 83 13.74 -5.99 -11.95
C VAL A 83 14.22 -5.15 -13.13
N GLU A 84 15.13 -5.68 -13.95
CA GLU A 84 15.66 -5.00 -15.14
C GLU A 84 14.55 -4.64 -16.13
N ILE A 85 13.63 -5.58 -16.41
CA ILE A 85 12.49 -5.33 -17.30
C ILE A 85 11.56 -4.25 -16.74
N LEU A 86 11.26 -4.27 -15.44
CA LEU A 86 10.40 -3.25 -14.81
C LEU A 86 11.07 -1.88 -14.84
N ARG A 87 12.37 -1.78 -14.53
CA ARG A 87 13.14 -0.53 -14.59
C ARG A 87 13.18 0.03 -16.01
N ALA A 88 13.51 -0.80 -17.00
CA ALA A 88 13.55 -0.39 -18.41
C ALA A 88 12.17 0.09 -18.90
N MET A 89 11.11 -0.68 -18.62
CA MET A 89 9.74 -0.33 -19.00
C MET A 89 9.30 1.00 -18.40
N CYS A 90 9.53 1.22 -17.10
CA CYS A 90 9.17 2.47 -16.44
C CYS A 90 9.99 3.64 -16.99
N LEU A 91 11.28 3.45 -17.24
CA LEU A 91 12.16 4.48 -17.81
C LEU A 91 11.72 4.88 -19.24
N ASP A 92 11.38 3.90 -20.08
CA ASP A 92 10.94 4.15 -21.45
C ASP A 92 9.63 4.94 -21.46
N HIS A 93 8.64 4.53 -20.68
CA HIS A 93 7.37 5.25 -20.55
C HIS A 93 7.54 6.63 -19.93
N ALA A 94 8.44 6.79 -18.95
CA ALA A 94 8.74 8.08 -18.34
C ALA A 94 9.37 9.08 -19.33
N LYS A 95 10.19 8.58 -20.28
CA LYS A 95 10.85 9.42 -21.30
C LYS A 95 9.99 9.66 -22.54
N LEU A 96 9.31 8.63 -23.03
CA LEU A 96 8.62 8.64 -24.32
C LEU A 96 7.11 8.89 -24.22
N GLY A 97 6.52 8.72 -23.03
CA GLY A 97 5.08 8.85 -22.81
C GLY A 97 4.30 7.90 -23.73
N GLU A 98 3.23 8.41 -24.34
CA GLU A 98 2.37 7.63 -25.25
C GLU A 98 3.08 7.17 -26.54
N ASN A 99 4.25 7.72 -26.86
CA ASN A 99 5.07 7.28 -28.00
C ASN A 99 5.93 6.04 -27.68
N SER A 100 5.90 5.54 -26.45
CA SER A 100 6.63 4.35 -26.06
C SER A 100 6.10 3.11 -26.80
N LEU A 101 7.01 2.32 -27.38
CA LEU A 101 6.69 1.02 -27.98
C LEU A 101 6.71 -0.12 -26.94
N SER A 102 7.13 0.16 -25.71
CA SER A 102 7.15 -0.85 -24.64
C SER A 102 5.72 -1.20 -24.20
N PRO A 103 5.46 -2.45 -23.80
CA PRO A 103 4.13 -2.85 -23.34
C PRO A 103 3.70 -1.98 -22.15
N THR A 104 2.40 -1.71 -22.05
CA THR A 104 1.85 -0.94 -20.92
C THR A 104 1.98 -1.73 -19.63
N LEU A 105 2.07 -1.03 -18.50
CA LEU A 105 2.07 -1.69 -17.19
C LEU A 105 0.84 -2.60 -17.03
N ASP A 106 -0.37 -2.14 -17.41
CA ASP A 106 -1.60 -2.95 -17.33
C ASP A 106 -1.46 -4.34 -17.94
N SER A 107 -0.79 -4.47 -19.09
CA SER A 107 -0.63 -5.76 -19.78
C SER A 107 0.10 -6.83 -18.95
N ARG A 108 0.96 -6.41 -18.02
CA ARG A 108 1.75 -7.29 -17.14
C ARG A 108 1.04 -7.62 -15.85
N PHE A 109 0.25 -6.68 -15.34
CA PHE A 109 -0.40 -6.79 -14.03
C PHE A 109 -1.85 -7.31 -14.11
N PHE A 110 -2.44 -7.40 -15.31
CA PHE A 110 -3.71 -8.08 -15.56
C PHE A 110 -3.51 -9.37 -16.37
N GLY A 111 -2.58 -10.21 -15.89
CA GLY A 111 -2.25 -11.50 -16.48
C GLY A 111 -3.13 -12.67 -16.00
N PRO A 112 -3.03 -13.84 -16.65
CA PRO A 112 -3.81 -15.03 -16.30
C PRO A 112 -3.31 -15.77 -15.05
N SER A 113 -2.07 -15.51 -14.60
CA SER A 113 -1.45 -16.15 -13.42
C SER A 113 -1.58 -15.24 -12.19
N PRO A 114 -2.43 -15.58 -11.20
CA PRO A 114 -2.58 -14.78 -9.99
C PRO A 114 -1.29 -14.70 -9.17
N SER A 115 -0.55 -15.80 -9.05
CA SER A 115 0.69 -15.83 -8.27
C SER A 115 1.80 -15.01 -8.92
N GLN A 116 1.88 -15.01 -10.26
CA GLN A 116 2.81 -14.13 -10.98
C GLN A 116 2.45 -12.66 -10.77
N VAL A 117 1.18 -12.30 -10.88
CA VAL A 117 0.73 -10.90 -10.66
C VAL A 117 1.04 -10.47 -9.23
N LEU A 118 0.75 -11.30 -8.22
CA LEU A 118 1.11 -11.01 -6.83
C LEU A 118 2.62 -10.76 -6.68
N TYR A 119 3.44 -11.67 -7.22
CA TYR A 119 4.90 -11.52 -7.19
C TYR A 119 5.37 -10.20 -7.82
N LEU A 120 4.83 -9.82 -8.98
CA LEU A 120 5.17 -8.56 -9.64
C LEU A 120 4.82 -7.34 -8.79
N ILE A 121 3.67 -7.35 -8.10
CA ILE A 121 3.25 -6.26 -7.21
C ILE A 121 4.21 -6.17 -6.01
N GLU A 122 4.61 -7.31 -5.43
CA GLU A 122 5.59 -7.37 -4.34
C GLU A 122 6.97 -6.85 -4.79
N VAL A 123 7.42 -7.20 -5.99
CA VAL A 123 8.67 -6.67 -6.57
C VAL A 123 8.58 -5.16 -6.76
N VAL A 124 7.48 -4.63 -7.29
CA VAL A 124 7.29 -3.18 -7.43
C VAL A 124 7.36 -2.50 -6.06
N TYR A 125 6.67 -3.03 -5.05
CA TYR A 125 6.72 -2.45 -3.71
C TYR A 125 8.13 -2.49 -3.12
N ALA A 126 8.88 -3.59 -3.30
CA ALA A 126 10.27 -3.71 -2.86
C ALA A 126 11.22 -2.73 -3.56
N LEU A 127 10.96 -2.39 -4.83
CA LEU A 127 11.74 -1.39 -5.56
C LEU A 127 11.37 0.05 -5.17
N LEU A 128 10.11 0.30 -4.80
CA LEU A 128 9.64 1.60 -4.33
C LEU A 128 10.10 1.89 -2.90
N MET A 129 10.07 0.88 -2.03
CA MET A 129 10.41 0.97 -0.61
C MET A 129 11.44 -0.10 -0.22
N PRO A 130 12.67 -0.04 -0.76
CA PRO A 130 13.69 -1.04 -0.43
C PRO A 130 14.11 -0.92 1.04
N ALA A 131 14.47 -2.05 1.66
CA ALA A 131 14.87 -2.11 3.07
C ALA A 131 16.19 -1.36 3.35
N SER A 132 17.09 -1.33 2.37
CA SER A 132 18.32 -0.54 2.39
C SER A 132 18.24 0.60 1.38
N ALA A 133 18.91 1.71 1.67
CA ALA A 133 19.02 2.85 0.75
C ALA A 133 17.67 3.30 0.13
N THR A 134 16.60 3.35 0.92
CA THR A 134 15.27 3.81 0.47
C THR A 134 15.28 5.25 -0.05
N LEU A 135 16.23 6.06 0.44
CA LEU A 135 16.55 7.41 -0.08
C LEU A 135 17.79 7.41 -0.98
N GLY A 136 18.21 6.27 -1.51
CA GLY A 136 19.27 6.18 -2.52
C GLY A 136 18.80 6.73 -3.88
N GLU A 137 19.76 7.02 -4.76
CA GLU A 137 19.47 7.50 -6.11
C GLU A 137 18.73 6.45 -6.94
N ASP A 138 19.18 5.18 -6.90
CA ASP A 138 18.54 4.08 -7.64
C ASP A 138 17.06 3.85 -7.27
N ALA A 139 16.72 4.07 -6.00
CA ALA A 139 15.34 3.98 -5.50
C ALA A 139 14.53 5.19 -5.95
N SER A 140 15.11 6.40 -5.82
CA SER A 140 14.49 7.65 -6.27
C SER A 140 14.17 7.62 -7.76
N ASP A 141 15.10 7.13 -8.59
CA ASP A 141 14.91 7.02 -10.03
C ASP A 141 13.76 6.07 -10.37
N PHE A 142 13.67 4.92 -9.71
CA PHE A 142 12.55 4.00 -9.92
C PHE A 142 11.22 4.60 -9.45
N GLN A 143 11.18 5.24 -8.28
CA GLN A 143 9.99 5.90 -7.74
C GLN A 143 9.43 6.95 -8.72
N TYR A 144 10.31 7.82 -9.24
CA TYR A 144 9.95 8.81 -10.24
C TYR A 144 9.45 8.19 -11.55
N ASN A 145 10.22 7.26 -12.11
CA ASN A 145 9.88 6.61 -13.38
C ASN A 145 8.59 5.78 -13.28
N PHE A 146 8.36 5.10 -12.16
CA PHE A 146 7.14 4.32 -11.92
C PHE A 146 5.90 5.24 -11.85
N LEU A 147 5.99 6.35 -11.12
CA LEU A 147 4.89 7.32 -11.08
C LEU A 147 4.60 7.92 -12.47
N LYS A 148 5.63 8.36 -13.19
CA LYS A 148 5.51 8.98 -14.53
C LYS A 148 5.01 8.01 -15.60
N SER A 149 5.35 6.73 -15.49
CA SER A 149 4.89 5.67 -16.41
C SER A 149 3.44 5.22 -16.18
N GLY A 150 2.71 5.83 -15.24
CA GLY A 150 1.31 5.50 -14.97
C GLY A 150 1.12 4.49 -13.82
N GLY A 151 2.09 4.37 -12.92
CA GLY A 151 2.02 3.49 -11.75
C GLY A 151 0.83 3.77 -10.82
N LEU A 152 0.45 5.05 -10.61
CA LEU A 152 -0.74 5.36 -9.81
C LEU A 152 -2.05 4.93 -10.50
N PRO A 153 -2.33 5.32 -11.77
CA PRO A 153 -3.47 4.80 -12.52
C PRO A 153 -3.57 3.27 -12.53
N LEU A 154 -2.43 2.57 -12.71
CA LEU A 154 -2.36 1.12 -12.65
C LEU A 154 -2.88 0.58 -11.31
N VAL A 155 -2.34 1.09 -10.20
CA VAL A 155 -2.70 0.58 -8.88
C VAL A 155 -4.13 0.93 -8.52
N LEU A 156 -4.62 2.13 -8.87
CA LEU A 156 -6.03 2.47 -8.70
C LEU A 156 -6.94 1.57 -9.57
N SER A 157 -6.50 1.14 -10.75
CA SER A 157 -7.24 0.20 -11.59
C SER A 157 -7.31 -1.20 -10.96
N MET A 158 -6.28 -1.64 -10.24
CA MET A 158 -6.31 -2.89 -9.45
C MET A 158 -7.37 -2.83 -8.33
N LEU A 159 -7.54 -1.67 -7.69
CA LEU A 159 -8.52 -1.49 -6.62
C LEU A 159 -9.96 -1.37 -7.15
N THR A 160 -10.14 -0.72 -8.30
CA THR A 160 -11.47 -0.36 -8.83
C THR A 160 -12.06 -1.37 -9.80
N ARG A 161 -11.25 -2.16 -10.52
CA ARG A 161 -11.76 -3.11 -11.51
C ARG A 161 -12.39 -4.32 -10.83
N ASN A 162 -13.65 -4.57 -11.19
CA ASN A 162 -14.45 -5.71 -10.71
C ASN A 162 -13.90 -7.10 -11.11
N ASN A 163 -12.82 -7.15 -11.87
CA ASN A 163 -12.20 -8.38 -12.36
C ASN A 163 -10.69 -8.44 -12.06
N PHE A 164 -10.19 -7.68 -11.09
CA PHE A 164 -8.81 -7.84 -10.65
C PHE A 164 -8.64 -9.22 -10.01
N LEU A 165 -7.73 -10.03 -10.57
CA LEU A 165 -7.44 -11.40 -10.14
C LEU A 165 -8.70 -12.28 -10.00
N PRO A 166 -9.48 -12.53 -11.06
CA PRO A 166 -10.79 -13.18 -10.92
C PRO A 166 -10.68 -14.65 -10.48
N SER A 167 -9.60 -15.33 -10.85
CA SER A 167 -9.29 -16.73 -10.50
C SER A 167 -8.45 -16.90 -9.23
N ALA A 168 -8.10 -15.82 -8.53
CA ALA A 168 -7.32 -15.89 -7.31
C ALA A 168 -8.11 -16.51 -6.14
N ASP A 169 -7.43 -17.36 -5.39
CA ASP A 169 -7.87 -17.78 -4.07
C ASP A 169 -7.82 -16.61 -3.07
N MET A 170 -8.35 -16.82 -1.86
CA MET A 170 -8.42 -15.79 -0.82
C MET A 170 -7.05 -15.21 -0.47
N GLU A 171 -6.06 -16.07 -0.26
CA GLU A 171 -4.71 -15.70 0.16
C GLU A 171 -3.98 -14.87 -0.90
N THR A 172 -4.06 -15.26 -2.18
CA THR A 172 -3.45 -14.46 -3.27
C THR A 172 -4.09 -13.09 -3.35
N ARG A 173 -5.42 -13.04 -3.29
CA ARG A 173 -6.19 -11.80 -3.43
C ARG A 173 -5.87 -10.84 -2.29
N ARG A 174 -5.79 -11.36 -1.07
CA ARG A 174 -5.41 -10.61 0.13
C ARG A 174 -4.02 -10.00 -0.02
N GLY A 175 -3.01 -10.80 -0.37
CA GLY A 175 -1.65 -10.32 -0.58
C GLY A 175 -1.57 -9.27 -1.71
N ALA A 176 -2.33 -9.45 -2.78
CA ALA A 176 -2.34 -8.51 -3.91
C ALA A 176 -2.94 -7.17 -3.52
N TYR A 177 -4.09 -7.16 -2.82
CA TYR A 177 -4.68 -5.92 -2.32
C TYR A 177 -3.78 -5.23 -1.30
N LEU A 178 -3.18 -5.97 -0.36
CA LEU A 178 -2.28 -5.36 0.64
C LEU A 178 -1.13 -4.60 -0.03
N ASN A 179 -0.43 -5.23 -0.97
CA ASN A 179 0.69 -4.59 -1.64
C ASN A 179 0.23 -3.47 -2.59
N ALA A 180 -0.90 -3.63 -3.29
CA ALA A 180 -1.48 -2.56 -4.10
C ALA A 180 -1.83 -1.32 -3.24
N LEU A 181 -2.45 -1.52 -2.08
CA LEU A 181 -2.75 -0.44 -1.14
C LEU A 181 -1.49 0.26 -0.63
N LYS A 182 -0.45 -0.49 -0.24
CA LYS A 182 0.84 0.09 0.19
C LYS A 182 1.49 0.93 -0.90
N ILE A 183 1.45 0.47 -2.16
CA ILE A 183 1.93 1.26 -3.29
C ILE A 183 1.06 2.51 -3.49
N ALA A 184 -0.27 2.37 -3.46
CA ALA A 184 -1.20 3.48 -3.58
C ALA A 184 -0.93 4.55 -2.51
N LYS A 185 -0.63 4.14 -1.26
CA LYS A 185 -0.36 5.04 -0.13
C LYS A 185 0.82 5.94 -0.42
N LEU A 186 1.93 5.35 -0.85
CA LEU A 186 3.13 6.09 -1.20
C LEU A 186 2.84 7.10 -2.32
N LEU A 187 2.22 6.64 -3.41
CA LEU A 187 1.99 7.48 -4.59
C LEU A 187 0.96 8.58 -4.35
N LEU A 188 -0.16 8.28 -3.69
CA LEU A 188 -1.17 9.28 -3.33
C LEU A 188 -0.62 10.31 -2.34
N THR A 189 0.26 9.89 -1.42
CA THR A 189 0.91 10.82 -0.49
C THR A 189 1.84 11.77 -1.24
N ALA A 190 2.63 11.24 -2.19
CA ALA A 190 3.48 12.05 -3.05
C ALA A 190 2.67 13.03 -3.91
N VAL A 191 1.55 12.56 -4.48
CA VAL A 191 0.62 13.41 -5.23
C VAL A 191 0.02 14.50 -4.35
N GLY A 192 -0.34 14.19 -3.10
CA GLY A 192 -0.84 15.18 -2.15
C GLY A 192 0.18 16.29 -1.87
N PHE A 193 1.42 15.94 -1.55
CA PHE A 193 2.48 16.92 -1.33
C PHE A 193 2.78 17.73 -2.59
N GLY A 194 2.82 17.08 -3.75
CA GLY A 194 3.09 17.75 -5.02
C GLY A 194 1.96 18.69 -5.43
N HIS A 195 0.70 18.35 -5.14
CA HIS A 195 -0.44 19.24 -5.37
C HIS A 195 -0.35 20.52 -4.52
N VAL A 196 -0.07 20.38 -3.23
CA VAL A 196 0.13 21.54 -2.32
C VAL A 196 1.26 22.43 -2.82
N LYS A 197 2.39 21.83 -3.23
CA LYS A 197 3.55 22.56 -3.76
C LYS A 197 3.19 23.32 -5.04
N ALA A 198 2.58 22.64 -6.02
CA ALA A 198 2.21 23.24 -7.30
C ALA A 198 1.26 24.43 -7.14
N VAL A 199 0.29 24.33 -6.22
CA VAL A 199 -0.62 25.45 -5.92
C VAL A 199 0.13 26.61 -5.24
N ALA A 200 1.02 26.31 -4.29
CA ALA A 200 1.83 27.34 -3.62
C ALA A 200 2.75 28.09 -4.60
N GLU A 201 3.39 27.40 -5.54
CA GLU A 201 4.27 27.99 -6.56
C GLU A 201 3.51 28.89 -7.53
N ALA A 202 2.34 28.46 -8.00
CA ALA A 202 1.50 29.25 -8.89
C ALA A 202 0.84 30.48 -8.21
N CYS A 203 0.87 30.55 -6.87
CA CYS A 203 0.46 31.74 -6.11
C CYS A 203 1.60 32.75 -5.86
N GLN A 204 2.85 32.41 -6.19
CA GLN A 204 3.98 33.34 -6.01
C GLN A 204 3.97 34.43 -7.10
N PRO A 205 4.31 35.69 -6.76
CA PRO A 205 4.46 36.73 -7.76
C PRO A 205 5.66 36.44 -8.66
N ASN A 206 5.45 36.20 -9.95
CA ASN A 206 6.53 35.95 -10.93
C ASN A 206 7.58 37.07 -10.88
N ALA A 207 8.79 36.74 -10.43
CA ALA A 207 9.96 37.56 -10.70
C ALA A 207 10.36 37.34 -12.17
N GLU A 208 10.26 38.40 -12.96
CA GLU A 208 10.82 38.57 -14.32
C GLU A 208 10.26 37.66 -15.45
N GLY A 209 9.40 38.26 -16.28
CA GLY A 209 9.53 38.18 -17.74
C GLY A 209 8.91 37.01 -18.50
N THR A 210 8.24 36.04 -17.87
CA THR A 210 7.59 34.94 -18.62
C THR A 210 6.08 34.88 -18.38
N ILE A 211 5.36 34.56 -19.46
CA ILE A 211 3.90 34.54 -19.69
C ILE A 211 3.09 34.26 -18.40
N PRO A 212 2.03 35.04 -18.10
CA PRO A 212 1.23 34.82 -16.90
C PRO A 212 0.58 33.43 -16.94
N VAL A 213 0.98 32.55 -16.03
CA VAL A 213 0.20 31.37 -15.68
C VAL A 213 -1.13 31.88 -15.17
N SER A 214 -2.23 31.42 -15.76
CA SER A 214 -3.59 31.83 -15.39
C SER A 214 -3.78 31.72 -13.86
N PRO A 215 -4.33 32.75 -13.19
CA PRO A 215 -4.44 32.75 -11.74
C PRO A 215 -5.25 31.54 -11.26
N ILE A 216 -4.70 30.81 -10.30
CA ILE A 216 -5.41 29.71 -9.63
C ILE A 216 -6.69 30.26 -9.01
N ASN A 217 -7.80 29.54 -9.16
CA ASN A 217 -9.06 29.94 -8.56
C ASN A 217 -9.00 29.81 -7.02
N GLN A 218 -9.74 30.66 -6.30
CA GLN A 218 -9.74 30.68 -4.83
C GLN A 218 -10.11 29.32 -4.22
N ALA A 219 -11.02 28.57 -4.85
CA ALA A 219 -11.47 27.27 -4.34
C ALA A 219 -10.35 26.21 -4.34
N THR A 220 -9.52 26.19 -5.38
CA THR A 220 -8.35 25.31 -5.49
C THR A 220 -7.28 25.69 -4.47
N HIS A 221 -7.07 26.99 -4.24
CA HIS A 221 -6.17 27.45 -3.17
C HIS A 221 -6.66 27.02 -1.78
N ASP A 222 -7.94 27.22 -1.47
CA ASP A 222 -8.52 26.83 -0.18
C ASP A 222 -8.47 25.31 0.03
N GLN A 223 -8.73 24.51 -1.01
CA GLN A 223 -8.57 23.06 -0.97
C GLN A 223 -7.13 22.64 -0.70
N ALA A 224 -6.15 23.30 -1.33
CA ALA A 224 -4.74 23.01 -1.09
C ALA A 224 -4.31 23.32 0.36
N LEU A 225 -4.86 24.37 0.98
CA LEU A 225 -4.60 24.67 2.40
C LEU A 225 -5.16 23.59 3.32
N VAL A 226 -6.37 23.07 3.05
CA VAL A 226 -6.93 21.93 3.80
C VAL A 226 -6.05 20.71 3.63
N LEU A 227 -5.69 20.38 2.39
CA LEU A 227 -4.84 19.24 2.09
C LEU A 227 -3.48 19.38 2.80
N GLN A 228 -2.87 20.56 2.80
CA GLN A 228 -1.63 20.83 3.52
C GLN A 228 -1.78 20.55 5.03
N SER A 229 -2.89 20.98 5.64
CA SER A 229 -3.17 20.69 7.05
C SER A 229 -3.42 19.19 7.30
N ALA A 230 -4.14 18.52 6.40
CA ALA A 230 -4.39 17.09 6.46
C ALA A 230 -3.08 16.29 6.40
N LEU A 231 -2.19 16.64 5.47
CA LEU A 231 -0.87 16.03 5.25
C LEU A 231 0.12 16.28 6.39
N GLN A 232 -0.22 17.04 7.43
CA GLN A 232 0.55 17.05 8.68
C GLN A 232 0.32 15.79 9.53
N ASN A 233 -0.85 15.15 9.36
CA ASN A 233 -1.29 14.01 10.17
C ASN A 233 -1.52 12.73 9.35
N ILE A 234 -1.68 12.86 8.02
CA ILE A 234 -2.02 11.75 7.12
C ILE A 234 -0.95 11.60 6.03
N PRO A 235 -0.30 10.44 5.85
CA PRO A 235 -0.26 9.30 6.78
C PRO A 235 0.35 9.67 8.14
N ASN A 236 0.21 8.84 9.18
CA ASN A 236 0.67 9.18 10.53
C ASN A 236 2.20 9.39 10.58
N PRO A 237 2.71 10.58 10.99
CA PRO A 237 4.15 10.87 10.99
C PRO A 237 5.01 9.94 11.86
N ALA A 238 4.43 9.38 12.94
CA ALA A 238 5.17 8.52 13.86
C ALA A 238 5.41 7.12 13.29
N SER A 239 4.41 6.54 12.62
CA SER A 239 4.51 5.20 12.01
C SER A 239 5.03 5.24 10.57
N GLU A 240 4.73 6.29 9.82
CA GLU A 240 4.98 6.39 8.36
C GLU A 240 6.06 7.41 8.01
N CYS A 241 7.00 7.68 8.93
CA CYS A 241 8.08 8.65 8.73
C CYS A 241 8.87 8.38 7.42
N MET A 242 9.22 7.12 7.18
CA MET A 242 9.99 6.74 6.00
C MET A 242 9.20 6.94 4.69
N LEU A 243 7.95 6.46 4.66
CA LEU A 243 7.05 6.63 3.52
C LEU A 243 6.84 8.10 3.19
N ARG A 244 6.66 8.94 4.21
CA ARG A 244 6.55 10.40 4.06
C ARG A 244 7.80 11.02 3.46
N ASN A 245 8.99 10.64 3.92
CA ASN A 245 10.24 11.19 3.39
C ASN A 245 10.41 10.85 1.90
N VAL A 246 10.09 9.61 1.52
CA VAL A 246 10.09 9.19 0.12
C VAL A 246 9.06 9.99 -0.68
N ALA A 247 7.83 10.11 -0.17
CA ALA A 247 6.75 10.86 -0.83
C ALA A 247 7.08 12.34 -1.02
N ILE A 248 7.68 13.01 -0.03
CA ILE A 248 8.11 14.42 -0.11
C ILE A 248 9.20 14.58 -1.16
N ARG A 249 10.20 13.70 -1.18
CA ARG A 249 11.27 13.75 -2.19
C ARG A 249 10.72 13.51 -3.60
N LEU A 250 9.85 12.51 -3.75
CA LEU A 250 9.18 12.23 -5.02
C LEU A 250 8.35 13.44 -5.48
N ALA A 251 7.60 14.07 -4.56
CA ALA A 251 6.83 15.28 -4.82
C ALA A 251 7.69 16.46 -5.30
N GLN A 252 8.93 16.59 -4.79
CA GLN A 252 9.86 17.62 -5.24
C GLN A 252 10.34 17.42 -6.67
N GLN A 253 10.43 16.17 -7.15
CA GLN A 253 10.90 15.85 -8.51
C GLN A 253 9.82 16.01 -9.58
N ILE A 254 8.55 15.88 -9.21
CA ILE A 254 7.41 15.95 -10.14
C ILE A 254 6.82 17.36 -10.30
N SER A 255 7.17 18.31 -9.44
CA SER A 255 6.68 19.71 -9.51
C SER A 255 7.31 20.54 -10.63
N ASP A 256 8.48 20.14 -11.13
CA ASP A 256 9.25 20.95 -12.10
C ASP A 256 8.67 20.88 -13.53
N GLU A 257 7.80 19.91 -13.78
CA GLU A 257 6.99 19.80 -14.99
C GLU A 257 5.54 20.21 -14.63
N ASN A 258 4.74 20.71 -15.58
CA ASN A 258 3.29 21.03 -15.40
C ASN A 258 2.40 19.80 -15.04
N PHE A 259 3.00 18.78 -14.43
CA PHE A 259 2.50 17.45 -14.08
C PHE A 259 1.15 17.47 -13.33
N PHE A 260 0.95 18.42 -12.43
CA PHE A 260 -0.27 18.53 -11.61
C PHE A 260 -1.39 19.36 -12.23
N GLN A 261 -1.18 19.95 -13.41
CA GLN A 261 -2.27 20.61 -14.14
C GLN A 261 -3.29 19.60 -14.71
N ALA A 262 -2.99 18.31 -14.69
CA ALA A 262 -3.90 17.24 -15.10
C ALA A 262 -4.56 16.54 -13.88
N SER A 263 -5.88 16.48 -13.88
CA SER A 263 -6.74 15.70 -12.98
C SER A 263 -6.48 14.18 -12.93
N LYS A 264 -5.48 13.69 -13.68
CA LYS A 264 -5.15 12.27 -13.87
C LYS A 264 -4.72 11.55 -12.60
N TYR A 265 -4.19 12.27 -11.61
CA TYR A 265 -3.63 11.68 -10.39
C TYR A 265 -4.51 11.84 -9.14
N ILE A 266 -5.60 12.60 -9.24
CA ILE A 266 -6.55 12.78 -8.13
C ILE A 266 -7.55 11.61 -8.16
N PRO A 267 -7.71 10.84 -7.07
CA PRO A 267 -8.68 9.74 -7.03
C PRO A 267 -10.10 10.29 -7.14
N ASP A 268 -10.96 9.58 -7.87
CA ASP A 268 -12.37 9.91 -7.97
C ASP A 268 -13.21 9.20 -6.89
N ILE A 269 -14.53 9.47 -6.88
CA ILE A 269 -15.45 8.81 -5.95
C ILE A 269 -15.57 7.29 -6.20
N CYS A 270 -15.25 6.81 -7.40
CA CYS A 270 -15.27 5.38 -7.72
C CYS A 270 -14.14 4.66 -6.98
N VAL A 271 -12.94 5.27 -6.91
CA VAL A 271 -11.83 4.79 -6.08
C VAL A 271 -12.25 4.70 -4.62
N ILE A 272 -12.87 5.74 -4.06
CA ILE A 272 -13.31 5.75 -2.66
C ILE A 272 -14.31 4.62 -2.38
N ARG A 273 -15.31 4.41 -3.26
CA ARG A 273 -16.28 3.31 -3.11
C ARG A 273 -15.63 1.93 -3.24
N ALA A 274 -14.64 1.78 -4.12
CA ALA A 274 -13.91 0.53 -4.26
C ALA A 274 -13.09 0.22 -3.00
N VAL A 275 -12.38 1.22 -2.46
CA VAL A 275 -11.64 1.09 -1.20
C VAL A 275 -12.59 0.81 -0.04
N GLN A 276 -13.74 1.49 0.04
CA GLN A 276 -14.79 1.21 1.03
C GLN A 276 -15.19 -0.27 1.00
N LYS A 277 -15.41 -0.86 -0.19
CA LYS A 277 -15.72 -2.29 -0.30
C LYS A 277 -14.58 -3.20 0.15
N ILE A 278 -13.33 -2.84 -0.16
CA ILE A 278 -12.16 -3.59 0.32
C ILE A 278 -12.12 -3.59 1.83
N VAL A 279 -12.21 -2.42 2.48
CA VAL A 279 -12.28 -2.30 3.95
C VAL A 279 -13.41 -3.16 4.51
N TRP A 280 -14.61 -3.04 3.94
CA TRP A 280 -15.79 -3.72 4.45
C TRP A 280 -15.67 -5.25 4.36
N ALA A 281 -15.14 -5.77 3.25
CA ALA A 281 -14.93 -7.20 3.05
C ALA A 281 -13.79 -7.76 3.91
N SER A 282 -12.67 -7.04 4.04
CA SER A 282 -11.55 -7.46 4.90
C SER A 282 -11.90 -7.37 6.38
N GLY A 283 -12.69 -6.39 6.80
CA GLY A 283 -13.06 -6.18 8.21
C GLY A 283 -13.97 -7.27 8.78
N CYS A 284 -14.66 -8.04 7.94
CA CYS A 284 -15.37 -9.27 8.34
C CYS A 284 -14.57 -10.57 8.05
N GLY A 285 -13.28 -10.46 7.70
CA GLY A 285 -12.40 -11.59 7.48
C GLY A 285 -12.65 -12.36 6.18
N THR A 286 -13.21 -11.72 5.14
CA THR A 286 -13.48 -12.39 3.85
C THR A 286 -13.30 -11.43 2.68
N VAL A 287 -12.04 -11.19 2.28
CA VAL A 287 -11.65 -10.33 1.14
C VAL A 287 -12.26 -10.76 -0.20
N GLN A 288 -12.78 -11.99 -0.34
CA GLN A 288 -13.49 -12.41 -1.56
C GLN A 288 -14.80 -11.66 -1.79
N LEU A 289 -15.41 -11.10 -0.74
CA LEU A 289 -16.68 -10.37 -0.82
C LEU A 289 -16.56 -8.97 -1.43
N VAL A 290 -15.36 -8.54 -1.85
CA VAL A 290 -15.17 -7.24 -2.52
C VAL A 290 -16.06 -7.08 -3.76
N PHE A 291 -16.44 -8.18 -4.41
CA PHE A 291 -17.35 -8.17 -5.57
C PHE A 291 -18.82 -8.42 -5.22
N SER A 292 -19.12 -8.74 -3.96
CA SER A 292 -20.47 -8.96 -3.45
C SER A 292 -21.25 -7.66 -3.27
N SER A 293 -22.55 -7.78 -2.97
CA SER A 293 -23.38 -6.63 -2.64
C SER A 293 -23.07 -6.11 -1.23
N ASN A 294 -23.35 -4.83 -0.98
CA ASN A 294 -23.13 -4.23 0.33
C ASN A 294 -24.00 -4.89 1.43
N GLU A 295 -25.21 -5.31 1.05
CA GLU A 295 -26.14 -6.01 1.95
C GLU A 295 -25.62 -7.41 2.32
N GLU A 296 -24.94 -8.10 1.40
CA GLU A 296 -24.34 -9.41 1.67
C GLU A 296 -23.20 -9.29 2.69
N ILE A 297 -22.34 -8.28 2.53
CA ILE A 297 -21.24 -8.01 3.47
C ILE A 297 -21.82 -7.62 4.85
N SER A 298 -22.76 -6.67 4.90
CA SER A 298 -23.34 -6.18 6.15
C SER A 298 -24.05 -7.27 6.97
N LYS A 299 -24.74 -8.21 6.29
CA LYS A 299 -25.35 -9.37 6.95
C LYS A 299 -24.35 -10.26 7.70
N ILE A 300 -23.07 -10.24 7.36
CA ILE A 300 -22.03 -11.01 8.07
C ILE A 300 -21.69 -10.32 9.39
N TYR A 301 -21.61 -8.99 9.39
CA TYR A 301 -21.41 -8.19 10.60
C TYR A 301 -22.55 -8.36 11.60
N GLU A 302 -23.80 -8.42 11.14
CA GLU A 302 -24.97 -8.60 12.00
C GLU A 302 -25.06 -10.00 12.66
N LYS A 303 -24.45 -11.03 12.05
CA LYS A 303 -24.50 -12.41 12.56
C LYS A 303 -23.46 -12.64 13.65
N THR A 304 -23.78 -12.20 14.87
CA THR A 304 -22.94 -12.22 16.08
C THR A 304 -22.34 -13.59 16.46
N ASN A 305 -22.87 -14.71 15.94
CA ASN A 305 -22.41 -16.08 16.30
C ASN A 305 -21.64 -16.81 15.20
N ALA A 306 -21.43 -16.21 14.02
CA ALA A 306 -20.82 -16.90 12.87
C ALA A 306 -19.72 -16.11 12.15
N ALA A 307 -19.50 -14.84 12.51
CA ALA A 307 -18.39 -14.07 11.97
C ALA A 307 -17.07 -14.59 12.55
N LYS A 308 -16.26 -15.23 11.71
CA LYS A 308 -14.87 -15.54 12.03
C LYS A 308 -14.15 -14.19 12.23
N GLU A 309 -13.47 -13.99 13.35
CA GLU A 309 -12.61 -12.81 13.51
C GLU A 309 -11.66 -12.72 12.32
N PRO A 310 -11.45 -11.52 11.73
CA PRO A 310 -10.49 -11.37 10.65
C PRO A 310 -9.13 -11.85 11.15
N ASP A 311 -8.44 -12.65 10.35
CA ASP A 311 -7.08 -13.05 10.70
C ASP A 311 -6.13 -11.84 10.56
N GLY A 312 -4.90 -11.98 11.07
CA GLY A 312 -3.95 -10.87 11.11
C GLY A 312 -3.59 -10.30 9.75
N GLU A 313 -3.75 -11.05 8.65
CA GLU A 313 -3.52 -10.53 7.31
C GLU A 313 -4.74 -9.77 6.78
N ASP A 314 -5.96 -10.23 7.04
CA ASP A 314 -7.18 -9.48 6.73
C ASP A 314 -7.25 -8.16 7.50
N GLU A 315 -6.83 -8.15 8.77
CA GLU A 315 -6.68 -6.93 9.57
C GLU A 315 -5.72 -5.94 8.90
N GLN A 316 -4.58 -6.40 8.38
CA GLN A 316 -3.63 -5.53 7.69
C GLN A 316 -4.24 -4.92 6.43
N VAL A 317 -4.94 -5.71 5.60
CA VAL A 317 -5.64 -5.18 4.42
C VAL A 317 -6.66 -4.12 4.83
N CYS A 318 -7.46 -4.41 5.86
CA CYS A 318 -8.49 -3.52 6.35
C CYS A 318 -7.91 -2.18 6.84
N CYS A 319 -6.87 -2.24 7.67
CA CYS A 319 -6.23 -1.06 8.24
C CYS A 319 -5.53 -0.21 7.17
N GLU A 320 -4.79 -0.85 6.25
CA GLU A 320 -4.15 -0.14 5.13
C GLU A 320 -5.20 0.53 4.23
N ALA A 321 -6.29 -0.18 3.92
CA ALA A 321 -7.38 0.37 3.11
C ALA A 321 -8.11 1.54 3.78
N LEU A 322 -8.26 1.54 5.11
CA LEU A 322 -8.82 2.66 5.85
C LEU A 322 -7.94 3.93 5.73
N GLU A 323 -6.62 3.78 5.84
CA GLU A 323 -5.70 4.91 5.65
C GLU A 323 -5.72 5.44 4.21
N ILE A 324 -5.77 4.54 3.21
CA ILE A 324 -5.96 4.93 1.80
C ILE A 324 -7.24 5.71 1.61
N MET A 325 -8.34 5.27 2.23
CA MET A 325 -9.62 5.96 2.14
C MET A 325 -9.53 7.38 2.73
N THR A 326 -8.86 7.55 3.88
CA THR A 326 -8.61 8.87 4.47
C THR A 326 -7.81 9.77 3.52
N LEU A 327 -6.76 9.23 2.91
CA LEU A 327 -5.92 9.95 1.96
C LEU A 327 -6.70 10.35 0.70
N CYS A 328 -7.56 9.47 0.17
CA CYS A 328 -8.45 9.78 -0.94
C CYS A 328 -9.45 10.91 -0.58
N PHE A 329 -10.00 10.92 0.65
CA PHE A 329 -10.85 12.02 1.09
C PHE A 329 -10.09 13.33 1.25
N SER A 330 -8.82 13.30 1.67
CA SER A 330 -8.01 14.52 1.74
C SER A 330 -7.76 15.12 0.36
N LEU A 331 -7.67 14.29 -0.69
CA LEU A 331 -7.51 14.69 -2.08
C LEU A 331 -8.83 15.05 -2.78
N LEU A 332 -9.96 14.45 -2.35
CA LEU A 332 -11.31 14.73 -2.85
C LEU A 332 -12.30 14.98 -1.70
N PRO A 333 -12.24 16.15 -1.02
CA PRO A 333 -13.09 16.43 0.14
C PRO A 333 -14.59 16.39 -0.14
N THR A 334 -15.00 16.78 -1.36
CA THR A 334 -16.41 16.84 -1.79
C THR A 334 -17.08 15.48 -1.87
N ALA A 335 -16.31 14.39 -1.95
CA ALA A 335 -16.86 13.04 -1.94
C ALA A 335 -17.56 12.71 -0.62
N LEU A 336 -17.07 13.25 0.51
CA LEU A 336 -17.62 12.96 1.83
C LEU A 336 -19.05 13.51 1.98
N ASP A 337 -19.34 14.69 1.43
CA ASP A 337 -20.69 15.26 1.40
C ASP A 337 -21.67 14.42 0.58
N THR A 338 -21.18 13.74 -0.46
CA THR A 338 -21.98 12.84 -1.30
C THR A 338 -22.25 11.54 -0.56
N LEU A 339 -21.19 10.89 -0.07
CA LEU A 339 -21.29 9.60 0.63
C LEU A 339 -22.07 9.70 1.94
N SER A 340 -22.01 10.82 2.67
CA SER A 340 -22.77 11.01 3.92
C SER A 340 -24.29 10.91 3.75
N LYS A 341 -24.80 11.11 2.53
CA LYS A 341 -26.22 10.96 2.18
C LYS A 341 -26.61 9.52 1.84
N GLU A 342 -25.62 8.65 1.61
CA GLU A 342 -25.84 7.27 1.19
C GLU A 342 -26.05 6.37 2.40
N LYS A 343 -27.11 5.54 2.36
CA LYS A 343 -27.37 4.55 3.41
C LYS A 343 -26.21 3.57 3.57
N ALA A 344 -25.59 3.14 2.46
CA ALA A 344 -24.47 2.22 2.48
C ALA A 344 -23.26 2.77 3.26
N TRP A 345 -22.98 4.07 3.18
CA TRP A 345 -21.91 4.72 3.95
C TRP A 345 -22.21 4.70 5.46
N GLN A 346 -23.45 5.00 5.84
CA GLN A 346 -23.88 4.96 7.24
C GLN A 346 -23.77 3.53 7.81
N THR A 347 -24.26 2.52 7.06
CA THR A 347 -24.15 1.11 7.45
C THR A 347 -22.69 0.66 7.55
N PHE A 348 -21.84 1.04 6.60
CA PHE A 348 -20.41 0.75 6.63
C PHE A 348 -19.71 1.27 7.90
N ILE A 349 -19.99 2.52 8.30
CA ILE A 349 -19.43 3.11 9.53
C ILE A 349 -19.90 2.31 10.76
N ILE A 350 -21.19 1.99 10.83
CA ILE A 350 -21.77 1.23 11.95
C ILE A 350 -21.15 -0.15 12.02
N ASP A 351 -21.05 -0.86 10.90
CA ASP A 351 -20.51 -2.21 10.84
C ASP A 351 -19.06 -2.24 11.33
N LEU A 352 -18.23 -1.28 10.92
CA LEU A 352 -16.83 -1.24 11.37
C LEU A 352 -16.68 -0.83 12.83
N LEU A 353 -17.42 0.16 13.33
CA LEU A 353 -17.23 0.66 14.69
C LEU A 353 -17.95 -0.17 15.75
N MET A 354 -19.13 -0.70 15.42
CA MET A 354 -20.03 -1.33 16.38
C MET A 354 -20.10 -2.85 16.24
N HIS A 355 -20.04 -3.37 15.00
CA HIS A 355 -20.27 -4.80 14.75
C HIS A 355 -18.98 -5.59 14.44
N CYS A 356 -17.89 -4.92 14.06
CA CYS A 356 -16.62 -5.58 13.77
C CYS A 356 -16.08 -6.21 15.06
N HIS A 357 -15.65 -7.48 15.00
CA HIS A 357 -15.16 -8.22 16.16
C HIS A 357 -13.69 -7.90 16.46
N SER A 358 -12.88 -7.56 15.45
CA SER A 358 -11.48 -7.18 15.67
C SER A 358 -11.34 -5.83 16.36
N LYS A 359 -10.68 -5.84 17.52
CA LYS A 359 -10.32 -4.62 18.25
C LYS A 359 -9.38 -3.72 17.45
N SER A 360 -8.42 -4.32 16.74
CA SER A 360 -7.44 -3.61 15.92
C SER A 360 -8.13 -2.82 14.81
N VAL A 361 -9.04 -3.48 14.08
CA VAL A 361 -9.84 -2.85 13.02
C VAL A 361 -10.75 -1.75 13.58
N ARG A 362 -11.44 -1.98 14.72
CA ARG A 362 -12.27 -0.95 15.35
C ARG A 362 -11.46 0.30 15.73
N GLN A 363 -10.28 0.13 16.32
CA GLN A 363 -9.41 1.23 16.73
C GLN A 363 -8.92 2.01 15.51
N MET A 364 -8.49 1.32 14.46
CA MET A 364 -8.08 1.96 13.21
C MET A 364 -9.25 2.70 12.54
N ALA A 365 -10.43 2.08 12.48
CA ALA A 365 -11.63 2.73 11.93
C ALA A 365 -11.99 4.01 12.69
N GLN A 366 -11.92 3.98 14.03
CA GLN A 366 -12.14 5.17 14.86
C GLN A 366 -11.13 6.29 14.53
N GLU A 367 -9.84 5.97 14.48
CA GLU A 367 -8.78 6.93 14.15
C GLU A 367 -8.99 7.54 12.76
N GLN A 368 -9.20 6.69 11.75
CA GLN A 368 -9.34 7.13 10.37
C GLN A 368 -10.63 7.92 10.13
N PHE A 369 -11.77 7.50 10.69
CA PHE A 369 -13.01 8.29 10.60
C PHE A 369 -12.90 9.64 11.31
N PHE A 370 -12.19 9.71 12.44
CA PHE A 370 -11.92 10.97 13.11
C PHE A 370 -11.07 11.91 12.22
N LEU A 371 -10.04 11.39 11.57
CA LEU A 371 -9.21 12.15 10.62
C LEU A 371 -10.03 12.63 9.40
N MET A 372 -10.88 11.77 8.82
CA MET A 372 -11.80 12.16 7.75
C MET A 372 -12.72 13.29 8.19
N ALA A 373 -13.29 13.19 9.40
CA ALA A 373 -14.25 14.16 9.93
C ALA A 373 -13.65 15.52 10.29
N THR A 374 -12.36 15.57 10.66
CA THR A 374 -11.72 16.76 11.25
C THR A 374 -10.61 17.37 10.41
N ARG A 375 -10.01 16.62 9.49
CA ARG A 375 -8.83 17.05 8.71
C ARG A 375 -9.04 17.07 7.22
N CYS A 376 -9.92 16.23 6.67
CA CYS A 376 -10.05 16.09 5.21
C CYS A 376 -11.02 17.10 4.57
N CYS A 377 -11.79 17.86 5.35
CA CYS A 377 -12.80 18.77 4.83
C CYS A 377 -12.80 20.10 5.58
N MET A 378 -13.27 21.16 4.92
CA MET A 378 -13.52 22.45 5.58
C MET A 378 -14.76 22.38 6.49
N GLY A 379 -14.63 22.93 7.69
CA GLY A 379 -15.74 23.13 8.62
C GLY A 379 -16.12 21.91 9.46
N HIS A 380 -17.20 22.04 10.25
CA HIS A 380 -17.58 21.06 11.28
C HIS A 380 -18.69 20.09 10.84
N ARG A 381 -19.19 20.22 9.62
CA ARG A 381 -20.34 19.44 9.14
C ARG A 381 -20.09 17.92 9.14
N PRO A 382 -18.94 17.42 8.65
CA PRO A 382 -18.67 15.98 8.72
C PRO A 382 -18.62 15.46 10.16
N LEU A 383 -17.97 16.19 11.06
CA LEU A 383 -17.93 15.84 12.47
C LEU A 383 -19.32 15.74 13.10
N LEU A 384 -20.20 16.71 12.84
CA LEU A 384 -21.58 16.67 13.30
C LEU A 384 -22.36 15.48 12.72
N PHE A 385 -22.10 15.11 11.46
CA PHE A 385 -22.69 13.91 10.85
C PHE A 385 -22.26 12.64 11.60
N PHE A 386 -20.96 12.43 11.82
CA PHE A 386 -20.45 11.24 12.53
C PHE A 386 -21.00 11.16 13.95
N ILE A 387 -20.98 12.27 14.70
CA ILE A 387 -21.56 12.35 16.05
C ILE A 387 -23.05 11.97 16.00
N THR A 388 -23.83 12.61 15.13
CA THR A 388 -25.29 12.38 15.03
C THR A 388 -25.60 10.92 14.69
N LEU A 389 -24.87 10.33 13.75
CA LEU A 389 -25.02 8.93 13.35
C LEU A 389 -24.79 8.00 14.54
N LEU A 390 -23.65 8.15 15.23
CA LEU A 390 -23.26 7.27 16.34
C LEU A 390 -24.18 7.41 17.54
N PHE A 391 -24.59 8.63 17.91
CA PHE A 391 -25.56 8.84 19.00
C PHE A 391 -26.93 8.25 18.68
N THR A 392 -27.38 8.34 17.43
CA THR A 392 -28.66 7.74 16.99
C THR A 392 -28.63 6.23 17.14
N VAL A 393 -27.53 5.58 16.74
CA VAL A 393 -27.36 4.12 16.83
C VAL A 393 -27.23 3.65 18.29
N LEU A 394 -26.49 4.40 19.12
CA LEU A 394 -26.39 4.12 20.56
C LEU A 394 -27.75 4.28 21.25
N GLY A 395 -28.50 5.34 20.94
CA GLY A 395 -29.86 5.54 21.49
C GLY A 395 -30.84 4.42 21.12
N GLY A 396 -30.73 3.88 19.90
CA GLY A 396 -31.53 2.75 19.43
C GLY A 396 -31.16 1.41 20.07
N THR A 397 -29.86 1.15 20.28
CA THR A 397 -29.39 -0.08 20.93
C THR A 397 -29.68 -0.10 22.44
N TYR A 398 -29.61 1.04 23.13
CA TYR A 398 -30.02 1.16 24.54
C TYR A 398 -31.51 0.88 24.78
N GLN A 399 -32.38 1.16 23.80
CA GLN A 399 -33.81 0.81 23.89
C GLN A 399 -34.09 -0.69 23.66
N GLN A 400 -33.21 -1.40 22.93
CA GLN A 400 -33.35 -2.83 22.68
C GLN A 400 -32.66 -3.71 23.73
N HIS A 401 -31.63 -3.21 24.42
CA HIS A 401 -30.91 -3.95 25.45
C HIS A 401 -30.67 -3.10 26.72
N SER A 402 -31.49 -3.33 27.74
CA SER A 402 -31.13 -3.05 29.14
C SER A 402 -31.62 -4.20 30.04
N PRO A 403 -30.85 -4.66 31.05
CA PRO A 403 -29.64 -4.06 31.62
C PRO A 403 -28.47 -5.06 31.75
N HIS A 404 -27.37 -4.91 31.00
CA HIS A 404 -26.09 -5.55 31.39
C HIS A 404 -24.79 -4.88 30.92
N PHE A 405 -24.81 -3.77 30.18
CA PHE A 405 -23.57 -3.10 29.79
C PHE A 405 -23.25 -1.90 30.68
N THR A 406 -22.44 -2.15 31.70
CA THR A 406 -21.75 -1.13 32.48
C THR A 406 -20.56 -0.61 31.66
N VAL A 407 -20.67 0.64 31.22
CA VAL A 407 -19.59 1.63 31.01
C VAL A 407 -18.52 1.28 29.95
N LEU A 408 -18.73 1.78 28.73
CA LEU A 408 -17.64 2.21 27.85
C LEU A 408 -17.28 3.64 28.23
N GLY A 409 -16.15 3.79 28.93
CA GLY A 409 -15.51 5.07 29.16
C GLY A 409 -14.79 5.54 27.89
N ILE A 410 -14.93 6.84 27.65
CA ILE A 410 -14.24 7.72 26.70
C ILE A 410 -12.81 7.28 26.37
#